data_AF-A0A2E0XNV1-F1
#
_entry.id   AF-A0A2E0XNV1-F1
#
_cell.length_a   1.000
_cell.length_b   1.000
_cell.length_c   1.000
_cell.angle_alpha   90.00
_cell.angle_beta   90.00
_cell.angle_gamma   90.00
#
_symmetry.space_group_name_H-M   'P 1'
#
loop_
_entity.id
_entity.type
_entity.pdbx_description
1 polymer ?
#
loop_
_entity_poly.entity_id
_entity_poly.type
_entity_poly.pdbx_seq_one_letter_code
_entity_poly.pdbx_strand_id
1 'polypeptide(L)'
;MMKFDRIYFLAALLLVFPACSGDLPEPSADFYAKQGWQQYQTGLYEEAQKNFELAQKLDQDSVDAAVGLGWIFFRQSGDPQTMEMAKGEFEKAVLLAKQDGNTDLLDDARAGLAGVNLSLERYQEAIRYAELIVDPNYRFTRGQPDFGSKELTLLLAICYFHISDYEKSVEKIQVLNPKFSWQLDDEPSKILKELERQ
;
A
#
# COMPACT_ATOMS: atom_id res chain seq x y z
N MET A 1 -66.83 -44.25 -45.20
CA MET A 1 -65.81 -44.82 -44.30
C MET A 1 -64.56 -43.94 -44.44
N MET A 2 -64.46 -42.81 -43.72
CA MET A 2 -63.63 -42.61 -42.51
C MET A 2 -62.15 -43.00 -42.74
N LYS A 3 -61.12 -42.17 -42.55
CA LYS A 3 -60.92 -41.08 -41.57
C LYS A 3 -59.99 -39.96 -42.10
N PHE A 4 -60.25 -38.74 -41.63
CA PHE A 4 -59.36 -37.57 -41.72
C PHE A 4 -58.33 -37.65 -40.59
N ASP A 5 -57.04 -37.81 -40.92
CA ASP A 5 -55.98 -37.71 -39.93
C ASP A 5 -55.45 -36.27 -39.86
N ARG A 6 -55.67 -35.68 -38.68
CA ARG A 6 -55.36 -34.31 -38.31
C ARG A 6 -53.84 -34.12 -38.24
N ILE A 7 -53.33 -33.22 -39.07
CA ILE A 7 -51.99 -32.65 -38.95
C ILE A 7 -52.00 -31.77 -37.69
N TYR A 8 -51.35 -32.22 -36.62
CA TYR A 8 -51.07 -31.39 -35.45
C TYR A 8 -49.81 -30.57 -35.73
N PHE A 9 -49.99 -29.33 -36.18
CA PHE A 9 -48.94 -28.31 -36.14
C PHE A 9 -48.71 -27.92 -34.68
N LEU A 10 -47.67 -28.47 -34.06
CA LEU A 10 -47.13 -27.97 -32.79
C LEU A 10 -46.39 -26.66 -33.08
N ALA A 11 -47.11 -25.54 -33.01
CA ALA A 11 -46.50 -24.22 -32.94
C ALA A 11 -45.81 -24.08 -31.57
N ALA A 12 -44.51 -24.36 -31.54
CA ALA A 12 -43.66 -23.99 -30.42
C ALA A 12 -43.59 -22.46 -30.38
N LEU A 13 -44.39 -21.85 -29.49
CA LEU A 13 -44.32 -20.44 -29.16
C LEU A 13 -43.01 -20.21 -28.41
N LEU A 14 -41.93 -19.93 -29.14
CA LEU A 14 -40.69 -19.39 -28.59
C LEU A 14 -41.01 -18.00 -28.02
N LEU A 15 -41.35 -17.97 -26.73
CA LEU A 15 -41.31 -16.75 -25.93
C LEU A 15 -39.86 -16.29 -25.89
N VAL A 16 -39.50 -15.46 -26.86
CA VAL A 16 -38.32 -14.61 -26.78
C VAL A 16 -38.62 -13.62 -25.67
N PHE A 17 -38.20 -13.97 -24.45
CA PHE A 17 -38.01 -12.96 -23.41
C PHE A 17 -37.06 -11.93 -24.01
N PRO A 18 -37.44 -10.65 -24.14
CA PRO A 18 -36.45 -9.63 -24.36
C PRO A 18 -35.56 -9.68 -23.12
N ALA A 19 -34.40 -10.30 -23.26
CA ALA A 19 -33.30 -10.09 -22.34
C ALA A 19 -33.05 -8.59 -22.42
N CYS A 20 -33.64 -7.84 -21.49
CA CYS A 20 -33.09 -6.57 -21.09
C CYS A 20 -31.71 -6.90 -20.54
N SER A 21 -30.71 -6.99 -21.42
CA SER A 21 -29.34 -6.65 -21.08
C SER A 21 -29.39 -5.15 -20.75
N GLY A 22 -29.92 -4.83 -19.57
CA GLY A 22 -29.63 -3.54 -18.98
C GLY A 22 -28.13 -3.54 -18.82
N ASP A 23 -27.43 -2.74 -19.62
CA ASP A 23 -26.01 -2.48 -19.48
C ASP A 23 -25.78 -2.09 -18.02
N LEU A 24 -25.31 -3.04 -17.20
CA LEU A 24 -24.82 -2.72 -15.89
C LEU A 24 -23.64 -1.78 -16.12
N PRO A 25 -23.54 -0.65 -15.40
CA PRO A 25 -22.40 0.23 -15.56
C PRO A 25 -21.12 -0.57 -15.35
N GLU A 26 -20.21 -0.49 -16.33
CA GLU A 26 -18.88 -1.08 -16.21
C GLU A 26 -18.25 -0.65 -14.88
N PRO A 27 -17.60 -1.55 -14.13
CA PRO A 27 -17.11 -1.20 -12.80
C PRO A 27 -16.09 -0.05 -12.86
N SER A 28 -16.19 0.88 -11.92
CA SER A 28 -15.32 2.07 -11.87
C SER A 28 -13.91 1.75 -11.34
N ALA A 29 -12.97 2.69 -11.51
CA ALA A 29 -11.66 2.60 -10.88
C ALA A 29 -11.76 2.44 -9.35
N ASP A 30 -12.63 3.21 -8.69
CA ASP A 30 -12.91 3.09 -7.25
C ASP A 30 -13.43 1.70 -6.85
N PHE A 31 -14.29 1.08 -7.67
CA PHE A 31 -14.74 -0.29 -7.43
C PHE A 31 -13.56 -1.26 -7.40
N TYR A 32 -12.70 -1.21 -8.41
CA TYR A 32 -11.54 -2.11 -8.50
C TYR A 32 -10.54 -1.82 -7.37
N ALA A 33 -10.29 -0.55 -7.03
CA ALA A 33 -9.42 -0.19 -5.92
C ALA A 33 -9.93 -0.74 -4.57
N LYS A 34 -11.24 -0.66 -4.30
CA LYS A 34 -11.86 -1.24 -3.10
C LYS A 34 -11.72 -2.76 -3.05
N GLN A 35 -11.93 -3.44 -4.18
CA GLN A 35 -11.70 -4.89 -4.26
C GLN A 35 -10.23 -5.24 -3.99
N GLY A 36 -9.30 -4.45 -4.55
CA GLY A 36 -7.87 -4.58 -4.30
C GLY A 36 -7.53 -4.51 -2.82
N TRP A 37 -8.08 -3.54 -2.10
CA TRP A 37 -7.86 -3.42 -0.65
C TRP A 37 -8.48 -4.54 0.17
N GLN A 38 -9.68 -5.01 -0.16
CA GLN A 38 -10.28 -6.18 0.51
C GLN A 38 -9.43 -7.43 0.35
N GLN A 39 -8.88 -7.64 -0.84
CA GLN A 39 -7.98 -8.76 -1.14
C GLN A 39 -6.63 -8.59 -0.45
N TYR A 40 -6.07 -7.38 -0.45
CA TYR A 40 -4.84 -7.08 0.27
C TYR A 40 -4.97 -7.41 1.76
N GLN A 41 -6.06 -6.97 2.40
CA GLN A 41 -6.35 -7.23 3.82
C GLN A 41 -6.45 -8.73 4.15
N THR A 42 -6.90 -9.54 3.18
CA THR A 42 -7.06 -10.99 3.32
C THR A 42 -5.85 -11.80 2.86
N GLY A 43 -4.77 -11.13 2.43
CA GLY A 43 -3.53 -11.76 1.99
C GLY A 43 -3.53 -12.24 0.54
N LEU A 44 -4.56 -11.93 -0.23
CA LEU A 44 -4.71 -12.27 -1.65
C LEU A 44 -3.99 -11.22 -2.52
N TYR A 45 -2.66 -11.17 -2.39
CA TYR A 45 -1.87 -10.07 -2.96
C TYR A 45 -1.81 -10.07 -4.49
N GLU A 46 -1.83 -11.24 -5.13
CA GLU A 46 -1.83 -11.33 -6.61
C GLU A 46 -3.14 -10.82 -7.21
N GLU A 47 -4.28 -11.17 -6.60
CA GLU A 47 -5.58 -10.66 -6.99
C GLU A 47 -5.70 -9.16 -6.69
N ALA A 48 -5.19 -8.73 -5.53
CA ALA A 48 -5.17 -7.33 -5.15
C ALA A 48 -4.42 -6.49 -6.18
N GLN A 49 -3.23 -6.96 -6.60
CA GLN A 49 -2.44 -6.33 -7.63
C GLN A 49 -3.23 -6.15 -8.94
N LYS A 50 -3.85 -7.23 -9.44
CA LYS A 50 -4.67 -7.17 -10.67
C LYS A 50 -5.78 -6.14 -10.57
N ASN A 51 -6.43 -6.05 -9.42
CA ASN A 51 -7.49 -5.06 -9.18
C ASN A 51 -6.95 -3.63 -9.12
N PHE A 52 -5.81 -3.39 -8.48
CA PHE A 52 -5.20 -2.06 -8.51
C PHE A 52 -4.70 -1.67 -9.91
N GLU A 53 -4.13 -2.60 -10.68
CA GLU A 53 -3.74 -2.37 -12.08
C GLU A 53 -4.96 -2.03 -12.96
N LEU A 54 -6.09 -2.71 -12.77
CA LEU A 54 -7.34 -2.37 -13.44
C LEU A 54 -7.87 -1.00 -13.05
N ALA A 55 -7.82 -0.66 -11.75
CA ALA A 55 -8.21 0.67 -11.27
C ALA A 55 -7.35 1.76 -11.92
N GLN A 56 -6.02 1.59 -11.93
CA GLN A 56 -5.08 2.55 -12.52
C GLN A 56 -5.21 2.65 -14.06
N LYS A 57 -5.63 1.57 -14.72
CA LYS A 57 -5.93 1.57 -16.16
C LYS A 57 -7.18 2.39 -16.49
N LEU A 58 -8.19 2.36 -15.63
CA LEU A 58 -9.43 3.11 -15.80
C LEU A 58 -9.28 4.58 -15.38
N ASP A 59 -8.49 4.81 -14.33
CA ASP A 59 -8.15 6.13 -13.83
C ASP A 59 -6.68 6.15 -13.40
N GLN A 60 -5.85 6.79 -14.22
CA GLN A 60 -4.41 6.88 -13.95
C GLN A 60 -4.11 7.70 -12.69
N ASP A 61 -5.04 8.52 -12.22
CA ASP A 61 -4.86 9.42 -11.07
C ASP A 61 -5.50 8.85 -9.79
N SER A 62 -5.91 7.57 -9.80
CA SER A 62 -6.45 6.88 -8.62
C SER A 62 -5.39 6.70 -7.52
N VAL A 63 -5.46 7.56 -6.48
CA VAL A 63 -4.59 7.52 -5.29
C VAL A 63 -4.61 6.15 -4.60
N ASP A 64 -5.80 5.56 -4.38
CA ASP A 64 -5.93 4.24 -3.74
C ASP A 64 -5.18 3.14 -4.50
N ALA A 65 -5.26 3.16 -5.82
CA ALA A 65 -4.57 2.19 -6.68
C ALA A 65 -3.05 2.37 -6.62
N ALA A 66 -2.57 3.61 -6.68
CA ALA A 66 -1.14 3.91 -6.57
C ALA A 66 -0.58 3.48 -5.20
N VAL A 67 -1.26 3.80 -4.09
CA VAL A 67 -0.84 3.34 -2.75
C VAL A 67 -0.86 1.81 -2.68
N GLY A 68 -1.93 1.17 -3.17
CA GLY A 68 -2.06 -0.28 -3.18
C GLY A 68 -0.93 -0.98 -3.93
N LEU A 69 -0.61 -0.51 -5.15
CA LEU A 69 0.50 -1.04 -5.95
C LEU A 69 1.86 -0.81 -5.29
N GLY A 70 2.09 0.37 -4.68
CA GLY A 70 3.30 0.65 -3.92
C GLY A 70 3.52 -0.40 -2.82
N TRP A 71 2.50 -0.70 -2.03
CA TRP A 71 2.59 -1.70 -0.96
C TRP A 71 2.69 -3.14 -1.47
N ILE A 72 2.10 -3.45 -2.63
CA ILE A 72 2.27 -4.75 -3.29
C ILE A 72 3.71 -4.93 -3.74
N PHE A 73 4.27 -3.97 -4.48
CA PHE A 73 5.65 -4.05 -4.97
C PHE A 73 6.66 -4.05 -3.82
N PHE A 74 6.43 -3.25 -2.78
CA PHE A 74 7.29 -3.26 -1.60
C PHE A 74 7.30 -4.63 -0.90
N ARG A 75 6.14 -5.29 -0.79
CA ARG A 75 6.06 -6.65 -0.24
C ARG A 75 6.74 -7.69 -1.13
N GLN A 76 6.56 -7.59 -2.44
CA GLN A 76 7.08 -8.54 -3.41
C GLN A 76 8.58 -8.34 -3.67
N SER A 77 9.19 -7.27 -3.17
CA SER A 77 10.56 -6.93 -3.52
C SER A 77 11.53 -8.02 -3.07
N GLY A 78 12.16 -8.67 -4.04
CA GLY A 78 13.37 -9.48 -3.85
C GLY A 78 14.61 -8.83 -4.46
N ASP A 79 14.43 -7.67 -5.11
CA ASP A 79 15.44 -7.02 -5.94
C ASP A 79 15.25 -5.48 -5.98
N PRO A 80 16.29 -4.72 -6.36
CA PRO A 80 16.23 -3.26 -6.42
C PRO A 80 15.26 -2.70 -7.47
N GLN A 81 14.98 -3.42 -8.57
CA GLN A 81 14.10 -2.93 -9.62
C GLN A 81 12.65 -2.90 -9.13
N THR A 82 12.19 -3.97 -8.48
CA THR A 82 10.86 -4.02 -7.85
C THR A 82 10.72 -2.96 -6.77
N MET A 83 11.80 -2.67 -6.04
CA MET A 83 11.85 -1.60 -5.04
C MET A 83 11.67 -0.20 -5.66
N GLU A 84 12.26 0.07 -6.83
CA GLU A 84 12.04 1.33 -7.55
C GLU A 84 10.61 1.43 -8.12
N MET A 85 9.98 0.32 -8.50
CA MET A 85 8.56 0.31 -8.87
C MET A 85 7.68 0.70 -7.69
N ALA A 86 7.94 0.13 -6.51
CA ALA A 86 7.26 0.51 -5.27
C ALA A 86 7.42 2.00 -4.97
N LYS A 87 8.67 2.51 -5.07
CA LYS A 87 8.97 3.93 -4.89
C LYS A 87 8.16 4.81 -5.85
N GLY A 88 8.13 4.48 -7.14
CA GLY A 88 7.42 5.25 -8.15
C GLY A 88 5.92 5.36 -7.89
N GLU A 89 5.28 4.25 -7.50
CA GLU A 89 3.85 4.24 -7.17
C GLU A 89 3.54 5.06 -5.90
N PHE A 90 4.39 4.98 -4.86
CA PHE A 90 4.19 5.83 -3.70
C PHE A 90 4.46 7.32 -3.97
N GLU A 91 5.47 7.68 -4.77
CA GLU A 91 5.73 9.07 -5.17
C GLU A 91 4.54 9.65 -5.94
N LYS A 92 3.98 8.85 -6.86
CA LYS A 92 2.75 9.17 -7.58
C LYS A 92 1.59 9.38 -6.61
N ALA A 93 1.37 8.48 -5.66
CA ALA A 93 0.32 8.61 -4.67
C ALA A 93 0.45 9.88 -3.82
N VAL A 94 1.66 10.22 -3.36
CA VAL A 94 1.91 11.46 -2.60
C VAL A 94 1.61 12.71 -3.43
N LEU A 95 1.96 12.71 -4.73
CA LEU A 95 1.69 13.83 -5.62
C LEU A 95 0.17 14.04 -5.78
N LEU A 96 -0.55 12.98 -6.12
CA LEU A 96 -2.00 13.01 -6.36
C LEU A 96 -2.79 13.32 -5.10
N ALA A 97 -2.46 12.67 -3.98
CA ALA A 97 -3.09 12.92 -2.67
C ALA A 97 -3.00 14.39 -2.24
N LYS A 98 -1.85 15.04 -2.50
CA LYS A 98 -1.66 16.48 -2.22
C LYS A 98 -2.50 17.38 -3.14
N GLN A 99 -2.69 16.98 -4.40
CA GLN A 99 -3.50 17.75 -5.36
C GLN A 99 -4.99 17.68 -5.01
N ASP A 100 -5.46 16.49 -4.63
CA ASP A 100 -6.87 16.24 -4.33
C ASP A 100 -7.27 16.61 -2.89
N GLY A 101 -6.29 16.89 -2.03
CA GLY A 101 -6.51 17.10 -0.60
C GLY A 101 -6.90 15.82 0.15
N ASN A 102 -6.74 14.65 -0.47
CA ASN A 102 -6.98 13.35 0.15
C ASN A 102 -5.83 13.01 1.11
N THR A 103 -5.99 13.40 2.38
CA THR A 103 -4.98 13.18 3.41
C THR A 103 -4.96 11.76 3.95
N ASP A 104 -6.05 11.00 3.78
CA ASP A 104 -6.25 9.69 4.43
C ASP A 104 -5.20 8.66 3.98
N LEU A 105 -4.74 8.77 2.74
CA LEU A 105 -3.75 7.89 2.12
C LEU A 105 -2.34 8.48 2.05
N LEU A 106 -2.21 9.76 2.39
CA LEU A 106 -0.96 10.48 2.23
C LEU A 106 0.12 9.93 3.17
N ASP A 107 -0.25 9.63 4.41
CA ASP A 107 0.70 9.07 5.38
C ASP A 107 1.00 7.60 5.12
N ASP A 108 0.04 6.82 4.61
CA ASP A 108 0.30 5.46 4.10
C ASP A 108 1.36 5.48 2.99
N ALA A 109 1.24 6.41 2.03
CA ALA A 109 2.22 6.55 0.95
C ALA A 109 3.60 7.02 1.45
N ARG A 110 3.63 7.97 2.39
CA ARG A 110 4.88 8.44 3.01
C ARG A 110 5.58 7.36 3.82
N ALA A 111 4.82 6.54 4.54
CA ALA A 111 5.35 5.41 5.29
C ALA A 111 5.97 4.37 4.33
N GLY A 112 5.29 4.09 3.22
CA GLY A 112 5.82 3.29 2.13
C GLY A 112 7.14 3.84 1.59
N LEU A 113 7.22 5.15 1.31
CA LEU A 113 8.45 5.80 0.86
C LEU A 113 9.57 5.77 1.90
N ALA A 114 9.25 5.94 3.17
CA ALA A 114 10.23 5.82 4.24
C ALA A 114 10.84 4.41 4.26
N GLY A 115 9.99 3.38 4.24
CA GLY A 115 10.41 1.98 4.20
C GLY A 115 11.24 1.64 2.96
N VAL A 116 10.75 2.01 1.78
CA VAL A 116 11.45 1.78 0.51
C VAL A 116 12.82 2.47 0.48
N ASN A 117 12.91 3.73 0.93
CA ASN A 117 14.19 4.43 0.97
C ASN A 117 15.14 3.84 2.02
N LEU A 118 14.64 3.35 3.16
CA LEU A 118 15.47 2.60 4.10
C LEU A 118 16.05 1.34 3.43
N SER A 119 15.22 0.54 2.75
CA SER A 119 15.65 -0.68 2.05
C SER A 119 16.64 -0.42 0.90
N LEU A 120 16.60 0.78 0.31
CA LEU A 120 17.55 1.25 -0.70
C LEU A 120 18.77 1.97 -0.11
N GLU A 121 18.92 1.99 1.22
CA GLU A 121 19.99 2.70 1.94
C GLU A 121 20.04 4.23 1.66
N ARG A 122 18.89 4.81 1.28
CA ARG A 122 18.68 6.25 1.03
C ARG A 122 18.21 6.93 2.31
N TYR A 123 19.05 6.90 3.34
CA TYR A 123 18.69 7.27 4.70
C TYR A 123 18.11 8.68 4.84
N GLN A 124 18.66 9.67 4.13
CA GLN A 124 18.14 11.05 4.18
C GLN A 124 16.73 11.18 3.61
N GLU A 125 16.41 10.45 2.53
CA GLU A 125 15.05 10.44 1.97
C GLU A 125 14.08 9.66 2.87
N ALA A 126 14.55 8.55 3.46
CA ALA A 126 13.76 7.80 4.42
C ALA A 126 13.36 8.68 5.62
N ILE A 127 14.30 9.44 6.19
CA ILE A 127 14.05 10.42 7.26
C ILE A 127 13.05 11.48 6.79
N ARG A 128 13.27 12.07 5.62
CA ARG A 128 12.41 13.13 5.07
C ARG A 128 10.95 12.68 5.00
N TYR A 129 10.67 11.48 4.51
CA TYR A 129 9.30 11.00 4.39
C TYR A 129 8.70 10.58 5.73
N ALA A 130 9.48 9.93 6.59
CA ALA A 130 9.02 9.54 7.93
C ALA A 130 8.66 10.74 8.80
N GLU A 131 9.44 11.82 8.79
CA GLU A 131 9.18 13.02 9.60
C GLU A 131 7.97 13.85 9.13
N LEU A 132 7.47 13.61 7.91
CA LEU A 132 6.23 14.22 7.44
C LEU A 132 4.98 13.58 8.06
N ILE A 133 5.11 12.39 8.67
CA ILE A 133 4.03 11.69 9.36
C ILE A 133 4.03 12.18 10.81
N VAL A 134 3.15 13.11 11.12
CA VAL A 134 3.10 13.79 12.43
C VAL A 134 2.12 13.16 13.41
N ASP A 135 1.26 12.24 12.95
CA ASP A 135 0.34 11.52 13.82
C ASP A 135 1.11 10.52 14.71
N PRO A 136 1.15 10.72 16.04
CA PRO A 136 1.84 9.82 16.95
C PRO A 136 1.16 8.45 17.10
N ASN A 137 -0.06 8.30 16.55
CA ASN A 137 -0.80 7.05 16.52
C ASN A 137 -0.90 6.47 15.11
N TYR A 138 -0.11 6.98 14.15
CA TYR A 138 -0.09 6.46 12.79
C TYR A 138 0.04 4.94 12.80
N ARG A 139 -0.82 4.30 12.00
CA ARG A 139 -0.81 2.87 11.77
C ARG A 139 -1.35 2.57 10.39
N PHE A 140 -0.61 1.76 9.64
CA PHE A 140 -1.11 1.17 8.41
C PHE A 140 -2.20 0.14 8.76
N THR A 141 -3.48 0.48 8.51
CA THR A 141 -4.62 -0.35 8.91
C THR A 141 -5.06 -1.35 7.85
N ARG A 142 -4.45 -1.34 6.67
CA ARG A 142 -4.94 -2.08 5.50
C ARG A 142 -4.38 -3.50 5.38
N GLY A 143 -3.64 -4.00 6.37
CA GLY A 143 -3.16 -5.38 6.42
C GLY A 143 -1.74 -5.48 6.94
N GLN A 144 -1.04 -6.54 6.57
CA GLN A 144 0.41 -6.64 6.80
C GLN A 144 1.16 -5.69 5.83
N PRO A 145 2.42 -5.29 6.11
CA PRO A 145 3.11 -5.46 7.39
C PRO A 145 2.38 -4.69 8.50
N ASP A 146 2.48 -5.17 9.74
CA ASP A 146 2.12 -4.34 10.89
C ASP A 146 3.15 -3.22 10.98
N PHE A 147 2.79 -2.05 10.46
CA PHE A 147 3.68 -0.92 10.32
C PHE A 147 2.98 0.32 10.88
N GLY A 148 3.47 0.81 12.01
CA GLY A 148 2.94 2.00 12.64
C GLY A 148 4.01 2.88 13.24
N SER A 149 3.60 3.69 14.21
CA SER A 149 4.46 4.69 14.85
C SER A 149 5.71 4.10 15.51
N LYS A 150 5.63 2.86 16.02
CA LYS A 150 6.78 2.14 16.58
C LYS A 150 7.80 1.79 15.50
N GLU A 151 7.35 1.21 14.38
CA GLU A 151 8.22 0.84 13.25
C GLU A 151 8.81 2.08 12.57
N LEU A 152 8.04 3.16 12.44
CA LEU A 152 8.54 4.46 11.99
C LEU A 152 9.63 5.01 12.91
N THR A 153 9.44 4.90 14.22
CA THR A 153 10.43 5.35 15.22
C THR A 153 11.72 4.53 15.10
N LEU A 154 11.60 3.21 14.96
CA LEU A 154 12.76 2.33 14.74
C LEU A 154 13.47 2.66 13.42
N LEU A 155 12.72 2.87 12.35
CA LEU A 155 13.27 3.29 11.04
C LEU A 155 14.05 4.59 11.14
N LEU A 156 13.50 5.61 11.81
CA LEU A 156 14.20 6.87 12.05
C LEU A 156 15.47 6.66 12.87
N ALA A 157 15.42 5.84 13.92
CA ALA A 157 16.58 5.53 14.74
C ALA A 157 17.72 4.90 13.92
N ILE A 158 17.38 3.95 13.05
CA ILE A 158 18.31 3.30 12.12
C ILE A 158 18.88 4.33 11.14
N CYS A 159 18.03 5.11 10.47
CA CYS A 159 18.49 6.08 9.49
C CYS A 159 19.42 7.13 10.11
N TYR A 160 19.07 7.65 11.28
CA TYR A 160 19.90 8.61 12.00
C TYR A 160 21.27 8.03 12.39
N PHE A 161 21.32 6.77 12.81
CA PHE A 161 22.58 6.07 13.06
C PHE A 161 23.46 6.02 11.80
N HIS A 162 22.89 5.63 10.65
CA HIS A 162 23.63 5.48 9.39
C HIS A 162 24.15 6.79 8.81
N ILE A 163 23.53 7.93 9.13
CA ILE A 163 24.03 9.26 8.75
C ILE A 163 24.90 9.92 9.84
N SER A 164 25.31 9.15 10.85
CA SER A 164 26.13 9.60 11.99
C SER A 164 25.49 10.69 12.87
N ASP A 165 24.17 10.85 12.82
CA ASP A 165 23.41 11.70 13.75
C ASP A 165 23.02 10.87 14.98
N TYR A 166 24.04 10.56 15.80
CA TYR A 166 23.89 9.65 16.94
C TYR A 166 22.96 10.20 18.01
N GLU A 167 22.94 11.51 18.24
CA GLU A 167 22.06 12.14 19.23
C GLU A 167 20.58 11.90 18.87
N LYS A 168 20.19 12.14 17.61
CA LYS A 168 18.82 11.85 17.17
C LYS A 168 18.51 10.37 17.11
N SER A 169 19.47 9.53 16.74
CA SER A 169 19.27 8.08 16.80
C SER A 169 18.94 7.64 18.23
N VAL A 170 19.69 8.12 19.22
CA VAL A 170 19.47 7.86 20.64
C VAL A 170 18.12 8.41 21.11
N GLU A 171 17.74 9.62 20.69
CA GLU A 171 16.41 10.18 20.99
C GLU A 171 15.29 9.23 20.55
N LYS A 172 15.36 8.69 19.33
CA LYS A 172 14.35 7.74 18.83
C LYS A 172 14.42 6.40 19.55
N ILE A 173 15.61 5.89 19.87
CA ILE A 173 15.75 4.68 20.70
C ILE A 173 15.11 4.89 22.08
N GLN A 174 15.26 6.07 22.69
CA GLN A 174 14.69 6.34 24.01
C GLN A 174 13.16 6.40 24.02
N VAL A 175 12.54 6.72 22.89
CA VAL A 175 11.07 6.56 22.72
C VAL A 175 10.68 5.08 22.82
N LEU A 176 11.48 4.17 22.26
CA LEU A 176 11.23 2.71 22.28
C LEU A 176 11.67 2.05 23.60
N ASN A 177 12.80 2.49 24.15
CA ASN A 177 13.40 2.01 25.38
C ASN A 177 13.91 3.20 26.22
N PRO A 178 13.06 3.76 27.10
CA PRO A 178 13.42 4.93 27.93
C PRO A 178 14.59 4.71 28.90
N LYS A 179 15.03 3.47 29.09
CA LYS A 179 16.18 3.13 29.96
C LYS A 179 17.50 3.14 29.21
N PHE A 180 17.48 3.21 27.87
CA PHE A 180 18.71 3.27 27.09
C PHE A 180 19.42 4.61 27.32
N SER A 181 20.72 4.55 27.55
CA SER A 181 21.57 5.70 27.81
C SER A 181 22.82 5.60 26.96
N TRP A 182 23.18 6.71 26.34
CA TRP A 182 24.37 6.90 25.54
C TRP A 182 24.81 8.36 25.66
N GLN A 183 26.11 8.61 25.77
CA GLN A 183 26.72 9.95 25.81
C GLN A 183 27.68 10.14 24.63
N LEU A 184 28.05 11.38 24.31
CA LEU A 184 28.89 11.68 23.14
C LEU A 184 30.27 11.00 23.17
N ASP A 185 30.79 10.72 24.37
CA ASP A 185 32.03 9.99 24.62
C ASP A 185 31.87 8.47 24.61
N ASP A 186 30.63 7.96 24.53
CA ASP A 186 30.37 6.54 24.38
C ASP A 186 30.59 6.07 22.94
N GLU A 187 31.11 4.85 22.81
CA GLU A 187 31.26 4.17 21.52
C GLU A 187 29.91 4.05 20.77
N PRO A 188 29.81 4.47 19.49
CA PRO A 188 28.59 4.32 18.69
C PRO A 188 28.12 2.87 18.55
N SER A 189 29.01 1.89 18.73
CA SER A 189 28.65 0.47 18.72
C SER A 189 27.63 0.08 19.80
N LYS A 190 27.46 0.87 20.87
CA LYS A 190 26.38 0.67 21.85
C LYS A 190 25.01 0.96 21.25
N ILE A 191 24.90 1.96 20.38
CA ILE A 191 23.67 2.31 19.66
C ILE A 191 23.31 1.17 18.73
N LEU A 192 24.26 0.72 17.90
CA LEU A 192 24.04 -0.39 16.96
C LEU A 192 23.53 -1.66 17.67
N LYS A 193 24.18 -2.06 18.77
CA LYS A 193 23.75 -3.21 19.58
C LYS A 193 22.35 -3.08 20.14
N GLU A 194 21.88 -1.86 20.40
CA GLU A 194 20.52 -1.63 20.88
C GLU A 194 19.50 -1.65 19.74
N LEU A 195 19.85 -1.13 18.57
CA LEU A 195 19.03 -1.24 17.36
C LEU A 195 18.82 -2.70 16.94
N GLU A 196 19.86 -3.52 17.03
CA GLU A 196 19.81 -4.96 16.74
C GLU A 196 18.90 -5.77 17.70
N ARG A 197 18.48 -5.18 18.83
CA ARG A 197 17.61 -5.84 19.83
C ARG A 197 16.13 -5.50 19.68
N GLN A 198 15.79 -4.49 18.89
CA GLN A 198 14.40 -4.04 18.68
C GLN A 198 13.66 -4.99 17.75
#